data_AF-A0A955TEG5-F1
#
_entry.id   AF-A0A955TEG5-F1
#
_cell.length_a   1.000
_cell.length_b   1.000
_cell.length_c   1.000
_cell.angle_alpha   90.00
_cell.angle_beta   90.00
_cell.angle_gamma   90.00
#
_symmetry.space_group_name_H-M   'P 1'
#
loop_
_entity.id
_entity.type
_entity.pdbx_description
1 polymer ?
#
loop_
_entity_poly.entity_id
_entity_poly.type
_entity_poly.pdbx_seq_one_letter_code
_entity_poly.pdbx_strand_id
1 'polypeptide(L)'
;EWRGVKFQHLLNLVRPLPEAKFVLFEAFDEYTTNVTLQVCDDDDVLLATHWNERPLTKDHGGPVRVIIPKLYGWKGAKWVKKITFSDRDQKGFWEVRGYSNTARPWDNDR
;
A
#
# COMPACT_ATOMS: atom_id res chain seq x y z
N GLU A 1 -15.28 -1.19 9.66
CA GLU A 1 -14.87 -2.21 8.67
C GLU A 1 -14.43 -1.55 7.36
N TRP A 2 -13.35 -2.06 6.76
CA TRP A 2 -12.85 -1.62 5.46
C TRP A 2 -13.46 -2.47 4.34
N ARG A 3 -13.84 -1.85 3.21
CA ARG A 3 -14.27 -2.58 2.01
C ARG A 3 -13.63 -1.99 0.76
N GLY A 4 -13.41 -2.84 -0.25
CA GLY A 4 -12.71 -2.47 -1.46
C GLY A 4 -12.31 -3.70 -2.28
N VAL A 5 -11.22 -3.57 -3.04
CA VAL A 5 -10.69 -4.65 -3.89
C VAL A 5 -9.49 -5.28 -3.18
N LYS A 6 -9.53 -6.61 -2.96
CA LYS A 6 -8.37 -7.34 -2.44
C LYS A 6 -7.18 -7.17 -3.37
N PHE A 7 -6.00 -6.96 -2.82
CA PHE A 7 -4.81 -6.74 -3.66
C PHE A 7 -4.47 -7.97 -4.52
N GLN A 8 -4.71 -9.18 -4.01
CA GLN A 8 -4.62 -10.43 -4.77
C GLN A 8 -5.48 -10.43 -6.05
N HIS A 9 -6.65 -9.76 -6.04
CA HIS A 9 -7.46 -9.64 -7.25
C HIS A 9 -6.76 -8.79 -8.31
N LEU A 10 -6.09 -7.71 -7.90
CA LEU A 10 -5.27 -6.90 -8.80
C LEU A 10 -4.10 -7.71 -9.36
N LEU A 11 -3.40 -8.48 -8.52
CA LEU A 11 -2.29 -9.33 -8.94
C LEU A 11 -2.70 -10.34 -10.01
N ASN A 12 -3.85 -10.99 -9.84
CA ASN A 12 -4.39 -11.94 -10.82
C ASN A 12 -4.74 -11.29 -12.16
N LEU A 13 -5.15 -10.01 -12.13
CA LEU A 13 -5.50 -9.24 -13.32
C LEU A 13 -4.27 -8.75 -14.07
N VAL A 14 -3.31 -8.14 -13.37
CA VAL A 14 -2.15 -7.47 -14.01
C VAL A 14 -0.98 -8.40 -14.26
N ARG A 15 -0.89 -9.52 -13.52
CA ARG A 15 0.15 -10.55 -13.62
C ARG A 15 1.56 -9.95 -13.72
N PRO A 16 2.10 -9.41 -12.60
CA PRO A 16 3.43 -8.81 -12.61
C PRO A 16 4.49 -9.77 -13.17
N LEU A 17 5.54 -9.18 -13.75
CA LEU A 17 6.67 -9.97 -14.27
C LEU A 17 7.32 -10.79 -13.14
N PRO A 18 7.88 -11.98 -13.43
CA PRO A 18 8.46 -12.86 -12.40
C PRO A 18 9.57 -12.22 -11.56
N GLU A 19 10.27 -11.21 -12.09
CA GLU A 19 11.31 -10.46 -11.42
C GLU A 19 10.79 -9.41 -10.43
N ALA A 20 9.49 -9.06 -10.47
CA ALA A 20 8.91 -8.07 -9.58
C ALA A 20 8.97 -8.55 -8.11
N LYS A 21 9.58 -7.72 -7.25
CA LYS A 21 9.77 -7.99 -5.82
C LYS A 21 9.14 -6.92 -4.93
N PHE A 22 8.81 -5.76 -5.49
CA PHE A 22 8.33 -4.59 -4.77
C PHE A 22 7.13 -3.97 -5.47
N VAL A 23 6.31 -3.28 -4.67
CA VAL A 23 5.14 -2.52 -5.09
C VAL A 23 5.26 -1.10 -4.57
N LEU A 24 5.46 -0.16 -5.49
CA LEU A 24 5.49 1.26 -5.21
C LEU A 24 4.10 1.86 -5.44
N PHE A 25 3.55 2.45 -4.39
CA PHE A 25 2.33 3.26 -4.46
C PHE A 25 2.70 4.72 -4.57
N GLU A 26 2.14 5.40 -5.57
CA GLU A 26 2.24 6.85 -5.75
C GLU A 26 0.86 7.47 -5.59
N ALA A 27 0.78 8.52 -4.79
CA ALA A 27 -0.45 9.25 -4.54
C ALA A 27 -0.57 10.53 -5.38
N PHE A 28 -1.74 11.16 -5.32
CA PHE A 28 -1.97 12.46 -5.98
C PHE A 28 -1.24 13.62 -5.31
N ASP A 29 -0.94 13.53 -4.02
CA ASP A 29 -0.22 14.54 -3.23
C ASP A 29 1.31 14.31 -3.19
N GLU A 30 1.83 13.60 -4.19
CA GLU A 30 3.26 13.23 -4.30
C GLU A 30 3.75 12.27 -3.21
N TYR A 31 2.87 11.81 -2.32
CA TYR A 31 3.22 10.78 -1.36
C TYR A 31 3.59 9.47 -2.06
N THR A 32 4.66 8.85 -1.58
CA THR A 32 5.10 7.54 -2.07
C THR A 32 5.35 6.58 -0.91
N THR A 33 5.05 5.31 -1.11
CA THR A 33 5.47 4.25 -0.20
C THR A 33 5.72 2.96 -0.98
N ASN A 34 6.75 2.22 -0.55
CA ASN A 34 7.16 0.98 -1.18
C ASN A 34 7.03 -0.16 -0.17
N VAL A 35 6.56 -1.31 -0.64
CA VAL A 35 6.46 -2.54 0.15
C VAL A 35 6.86 -3.73 -0.70
N THR A 36 7.22 -4.84 -0.08
CA THR A 36 7.51 -6.06 -0.82
C THR A 36 6.23 -6.60 -1.47
N LEU A 37 6.36 -7.21 -2.65
CA LEU A 37 5.25 -7.86 -3.33
C LEU A 37 4.64 -8.96 -2.45
N GLN A 38 5.47 -9.68 -1.70
CA GLN A 38 5.03 -10.70 -0.75
C GLN A 38 4.10 -10.13 0.33
N VAL A 39 4.37 -8.94 0.87
CA VAL A 39 3.47 -8.30 1.84
C VAL A 39 2.17 -7.87 1.16
N CYS A 40 2.25 -7.36 -0.07
CA CYS A 40 1.07 -6.99 -0.83
C CYS A 40 0.17 -8.19 -1.23
N ASP A 41 0.74 -9.38 -1.37
CA ASP A 41 0.03 -10.63 -1.72
C ASP A 41 -0.65 -11.30 -0.51
N ASP A 42 -0.70 -10.63 0.64
CA ASP A 42 -1.40 -11.12 1.82
C ASP A 42 -2.93 -11.05 1.65
N ASP A 43 -3.67 -11.88 2.39
CA ASP A 43 -5.11 -12.09 2.21
C ASP A 43 -5.98 -10.94 2.73
N ASP A 44 -5.38 -10.07 3.55
CA ASP A 44 -5.97 -8.92 4.23
C ASP A 44 -5.55 -7.56 3.65
N VAL A 45 -4.71 -7.54 2.60
CA VAL A 45 -4.32 -6.29 1.92
C VAL A 45 -5.40 -5.85 0.93
N LEU A 46 -5.78 -4.58 1.02
CA LEU A 46 -6.96 -4.04 0.36
C LEU A 46 -6.69 -2.68 -0.27
N LEU A 47 -7.12 -2.49 -1.52
CA LEU A 47 -7.41 -1.18 -2.07
C LEU A 47 -8.80 -0.76 -1.61
N ALA A 48 -8.84 -0.06 -0.49
CA ALA A 48 -10.07 0.33 0.19
C ALA A 48 -10.73 1.52 -0.53
N THR A 49 -12.04 1.40 -0.74
CA THR A 49 -12.90 2.44 -1.31
C THR A 49 -14.01 2.86 -0.35
N HIS A 50 -14.24 2.06 0.71
CA HIS A 50 -15.26 2.31 1.72
C HIS A 50 -14.73 2.05 3.14
N TRP A 51 -15.32 2.75 4.10
CA TRP A 51 -15.13 2.52 5.53
C TRP A 51 -16.46 2.68 6.26
N ASN A 52 -16.81 1.70 7.11
CA ASN A 52 -18.09 1.64 7.82
C ASN A 52 -19.28 1.87 6.88
N GLU A 53 -19.30 1.06 5.82
CA GLU A 53 -20.32 1.05 4.77
C GLU A 53 -20.42 2.29 3.87
N ARG A 54 -19.69 3.37 4.18
CA ARG A 54 -19.72 4.63 3.42
C ARG A 54 -18.50 4.76 2.51
N PRO A 55 -18.62 5.42 1.36
CA PRO A 55 -17.45 5.79 0.54
C PRO A 55 -16.44 6.56 1.38
N LEU A 56 -15.15 6.39 1.09
CA LEU A 56 -14.11 7.16 1.77
C LEU A 56 -14.29 8.65 1.51
N THR A 57 -14.27 9.44 2.59
CA THR A 57 -14.14 10.89 2.46
C THR A 57 -12.76 11.24 1.93
N LYS A 58 -12.60 12.47 1.40
CA LYS A 58 -11.30 12.96 0.93
C LYS A 58 -10.24 12.82 2.03
N ASP A 59 -10.51 13.28 3.24
CA ASP A 59 -9.55 13.20 4.37
C ASP A 59 -9.20 11.77 4.78
N HIS A 60 -10.13 10.83 4.55
CA HIS A 60 -9.90 9.40 4.78
C HIS A 60 -9.14 8.73 3.62
N GLY A 61 -8.72 9.47 2.60
CA GLY A 61 -7.99 8.94 1.44
C GLY A 61 -8.86 8.52 0.28
N GLY A 62 -10.12 8.96 0.22
CA GLY A 62 -11.01 8.69 -0.91
C GLY A 62 -10.55 9.36 -2.20
N PRO A 63 -10.78 8.75 -3.38
CA PRO A 63 -11.68 7.61 -3.59
C PRO A 63 -11.04 6.24 -3.29
N VAL A 64 -9.72 6.16 -3.19
CA VAL A 64 -9.01 4.90 -2.95
C VAL A 64 -7.74 5.10 -2.12
N ARG A 65 -7.54 4.21 -1.14
CA ARG A 65 -6.30 4.08 -0.37
C ARG A 65 -5.89 2.63 -0.26
N VAL A 66 -4.60 2.38 -0.01
CA VAL A 66 -4.13 1.04 0.36
C VAL A 66 -4.19 0.86 1.87
N ILE A 67 -4.66 -0.31 2.29
CA ILE A 67 -4.67 -0.79 3.68
C ILE A 67 -3.78 -2.03 3.75
N ILE A 68 -2.76 -1.97 4.59
CA ILE A 68 -1.81 -3.07 4.85
C ILE A 68 -1.84 -3.31 6.36
N PRO A 69 -2.74 -4.18 6.87
CA PRO A 69 -3.04 -4.24 8.31
C PRO A 69 -1.84 -4.56 9.19
N LYS A 70 -0.88 -5.32 8.67
CA LYS A 70 0.28 -5.84 9.43
C LYS A 70 1.44 -4.85 9.52
N LEU A 71 1.37 -3.68 8.86
CA LEU A 71 2.42 -2.66 8.86
C LEU A 71 1.96 -1.35 9.52
N TYR A 72 2.90 -0.49 9.91
CA TYR A 72 2.58 0.85 10.38
C TYR A 72 1.89 1.70 9.30
N GLY A 73 1.10 2.66 9.76
CA GLY A 73 0.19 3.46 8.93
C GLY A 73 0.85 4.25 7.79
N TRP A 74 2.15 4.53 7.85
CA TRP A 74 2.83 5.18 6.73
C TRP A 74 2.93 4.29 5.48
N LYS A 75 2.87 2.96 5.62
CA LYS A 75 2.79 2.09 4.43
C LYS A 75 1.40 2.09 3.78
N GLY A 76 0.39 2.69 4.42
CA GLY A 76 -0.98 2.79 3.94
C GLY A 76 -1.28 4.08 3.17
N ALA A 77 -0.75 4.22 1.96
CA ALA A 77 -0.93 5.41 1.11
C ALA A 77 -2.40 5.76 0.85
N LYS A 78 -2.73 7.04 1.04
CA LYS A 78 -4.03 7.65 0.66
C LYS A 78 -3.98 8.14 -0.79
N TRP A 79 -5.14 8.32 -1.41
CA TRP A 79 -5.27 8.92 -2.74
C TRP A 79 -4.39 8.25 -3.82
N VAL A 80 -4.39 6.91 -3.83
CA VAL A 80 -3.52 6.12 -4.72
C VAL A 80 -3.83 6.48 -6.18
N LYS A 81 -2.81 6.98 -6.89
CA LYS A 81 -2.84 7.41 -8.29
C LYS A 81 -2.24 6.36 -9.21
N LYS A 82 -1.15 5.72 -8.78
CA LYS A 82 -0.39 4.75 -9.59
C LYS A 82 0.22 3.67 -8.69
N ILE A 83 0.27 2.46 -9.24
CA ILE A 83 0.90 1.29 -8.62
C ILE A 83 1.94 0.78 -9.61
N THR A 84 3.19 0.70 -9.18
CA THR A 84 4.31 0.23 -10.00
C THR A 84 4.90 -1.04 -9.39
N PHE A 85 5.02 -2.09 -10.19
CA PHE A 85 5.72 -3.33 -9.82
C PHE A 85 7.19 -3.21 -10.25
N SER A 86 8.12 -3.52 -9.35
CA SER A 86 9.56 -3.28 -9.54
C SER A 86 10.40 -4.45 -9.00
N ASP A 87 11.54 -4.72 -9.63
CA ASP A 87 12.57 -5.66 -9.15
C ASP A 87 13.46 -5.06 -8.06
N ARG A 88 13.43 -3.73 -7.90
CA ARG A 88 14.27 -2.96 -6.98
C ARG A 88 13.46 -2.32 -5.86
N ASP A 89 14.07 -2.32 -4.67
CA ASP A 89 13.58 -1.56 -3.52
C ASP A 89 13.83 -0.06 -3.74
N GLN A 90 12.81 0.75 -3.46
CA GLN A 90 12.89 2.20 -3.50
C GLN A 90 12.29 2.76 -2.22
N LYS A 91 13.02 3.64 -1.53
CA LYS A 91 12.50 4.32 -0.35
C LYS A 91 11.36 5.28 -0.73
N GLY A 92 10.29 5.25 0.05
CA GLY A 92 9.17 6.19 -0.07
C GLY A 92 9.36 7.44 0.78
N PHE A 93 8.27 8.17 0.99
CA PHE A 93 8.28 9.48 1.63
C PHE A 93 8.85 9.47 3.07
N TRP A 94 8.45 8.50 3.91
CA TRP A 94 8.92 8.47 5.30
C TRP A 94 10.27 7.78 5.45
N GLU A 95 10.56 6.80 4.59
CA GLU A 95 11.79 6.00 4.65
C GLU A 95 13.03 6.80 4.26
N VAL A 96 12.89 7.77 3.35
CA VAL A 96 13.95 8.76 3.08
C VAL A 96 14.13 9.76 4.23
N ARG A 97 13.16 9.84 5.15
CA ARG A 97 13.16 10.72 6.33
C ARG A 97 13.50 9.97 7.63
N GLY A 98 14.05 8.76 7.52
CA GLY A 98 14.57 7.99 8.65
C GLY A 98 13.62 6.99 9.27
N TYR A 99 12.40 6.84 8.75
CA TYR A 99 11.48 5.79 9.19
C TYR A 99 11.90 4.42 8.65
N SER A 100 11.53 3.38 9.37
CA SER A 100 11.77 2.00 8.97
C SER A 100 11.14 1.67 7.63
N ASN A 101 11.90 0.95 6.81
CA ASN A 101 11.40 0.43 5.55
C ASN A 101 10.51 -0.80 5.72
N THR A 102 10.70 -1.62 6.77
CA THR A 102 9.84 -2.80 6.99
C THR A 102 8.57 -2.44 7.76
N ALA A 103 8.63 -1.43 8.62
CA ALA A 103 7.49 -0.85 9.31
C ALA A 103 6.66 -1.87 10.11
N ARG A 104 7.32 -2.87 10.72
CA ARG A 104 6.67 -3.96 11.47
C ARG A 104 6.34 -3.51 12.90
N PRO A 105 5.05 -3.43 13.28
CA PRO A 105 4.67 -2.97 14.63
C PRO A 105 5.09 -3.93 15.73
N TRP A 106 5.03 -5.23 15.47
CA TRP A 106 5.33 -6.30 16.43
C TRP A 106 6.80 -6.35 16.83
N ASP A 107 7.69 -5.94 15.92
CA ASP A 107 9.13 -5.87 16.14
C ASP A 107 9.57 -4.48 16.66
N ASN A 108 8.60 -3.57 16.85
CA ASN A 108 8.83 -2.16 17.13
C ASN A 108 9.80 -1.48 16.12
N ASP A 109 9.75 -1.92 14.86
CA ASP A 109 10.61 -1.42 13.79
C ASP A 109 9.99 -0.14 13.20
N ARG A 110 10.40 1.01 13.75
CA ARG A 110 9.86 2.34 13.45
C ARG A 110 10.83 3.23 12.69
#